data_AF-A0A8T5RT18-F1
#
_entry.id   AF-A0A8T5RT18-F1
#
_cell.length_a   1.000
_cell.length_b   1.000
_cell.length_c   1.000
_cell.angle_alpha   90.00
_cell.angle_beta   90.00
_cell.angle_gamma   90.00
#
_symmetry.space_group_name_H-M   'P 1'
#
loop_
_entity.id
_entity.type
_entity.pdbx_description
1 polymer ?
#
loop_
_entity_poly.entity_id
_entity_poly.type
_entity_poly.pdbx_seq_one_letter_code
_entity_poly.pdbx_strand_id
1 'polypeptide(L)'
;MFFEKQTVAKCELQVQKYISEYVNDDTQVKSKYFGPKFDAHVHLGSVDGIHNLIKFREEFNIKRSIGIVWGNGYNELETKFPNKFVQAKYFRSRELFKEKPNLKLTLDSLEEIYQQGYPVVKFWFGPRVRDFVKEQFKIDPPIIRLSDPFFKSIFAKIEELGLILLIHVS
;
A
#
# COMPACT_ATOMS: atom_id res chain seq x y z
N MET A 1 10.64 -17.39 -44.23
CA MET A 1 10.19 -16.04 -43.82
C MET A 1 9.50 -16.22 -42.47
N PHE A 2 10.15 -16.15 -41.31
CA PHE A 2 10.91 -15.05 -40.67
C PHE A 2 10.08 -13.78 -40.42
N PHE A 3 8.94 -13.91 -39.73
CA PHE A 3 8.25 -12.79 -39.07
C PHE A 3 7.57 -13.29 -37.80
N GLU A 4 8.31 -13.43 -36.70
CA GLU A 4 7.70 -13.56 -35.36
C GLU A 4 8.65 -13.32 -34.19
N LYS A 5 9.98 -13.30 -34.41
CA LYS A 5 10.96 -13.05 -33.34
C LYS A 5 11.32 -11.57 -33.09
N GLN A 6 10.86 -10.62 -33.92
CA GLN A 6 11.25 -9.20 -33.78
C GLN A 6 10.36 -8.39 -32.83
N THR A 7 9.15 -8.85 -32.53
CA THR A 7 8.18 -8.06 -31.76
C THR A 7 8.37 -8.22 -30.25
N VAL A 8 8.79 -9.41 -29.78
CA VAL A 8 9.01 -9.68 -28.35
C VAL A 8 10.27 -8.97 -27.84
N ALA A 9 11.35 -8.96 -28.63
CA ALA A 9 12.61 -8.29 -28.27
C ALA A 9 12.46 -6.77 -28.11
N LYS A 10 11.55 -6.13 -28.86
CA LYS A 10 11.32 -4.68 -28.77
C LYS A 10 10.61 -4.25 -27.48
N CYS A 11 9.80 -5.14 -26.89
CA CYS A 11 9.10 -4.86 -25.63
C CYS A 11 10.05 -4.98 -24.44
N GLU A 12 10.94 -5.98 -24.43
CA GLU A 12 11.98 -6.15 -23.40
C GLU A 12 13.01 -5.00 -23.42
N LEU A 13 13.39 -4.52 -24.61
CA LEU A 13 14.29 -3.36 -24.77
C LEU A 13 13.67 -2.04 -24.27
N GLN A 14 12.34 -1.92 -24.26
CA GLN A 14 11.67 -0.70 -23.76
C GLN A 14 11.58 -0.66 -22.23
N VAL A 15 11.46 -1.81 -21.55
CA VAL A 15 11.46 -1.86 -20.08
C VAL A 15 12.84 -1.53 -19.52
N GLN A 16 13.91 -1.99 -20.17
CA GLN A 16 15.29 -1.63 -19.79
C GLN A 16 15.56 -0.11 -19.91
N LYS A 17 14.89 0.58 -20.84
CA LYS A 17 15.10 2.01 -21.07
C LYS A 17 14.59 2.91 -19.93
N TYR A 18 13.68 2.42 -19.08
CA TYR A 18 13.21 3.18 -17.91
C TYR A 18 13.95 2.83 -16.61
N ILE A 19 14.91 1.88 -16.67
CA ILE A 19 15.84 1.58 -15.56
C ILE A 19 17.18 2.30 -15.77
N SER A 20 17.44 2.86 -16.96
CA SER A 20 18.67 3.60 -17.22
C SER A 20 18.56 5.05 -16.75
N GLU A 21 19.48 5.44 -15.86
CA GLU A 21 19.71 6.77 -15.27
C GLU A 21 19.26 6.97 -13.82
N TYR A 22 19.00 5.91 -13.04
CA TYR A 22 19.33 6.00 -11.62
C TYR A 22 20.85 6.16 -11.51
N VAL A 23 21.31 7.38 -11.26
CA VAL A 23 22.65 7.59 -10.69
C VAL A 23 22.69 6.71 -9.45
N ASN A 24 23.65 5.80 -9.43
CA ASN A 24 23.76 4.67 -8.50
C ASN A 24 24.17 5.15 -7.08
N ASP A 25 23.56 6.21 -6.57
CA ASP A 25 23.85 6.81 -5.26
C ASP A 25 23.53 5.81 -4.13
N ASP A 26 22.48 5.00 -4.32
CA ASP A 26 22.08 3.94 -3.40
C ASP A 26 23.11 2.79 -3.27
N THR A 27 24.04 2.64 -4.24
CA THR A 27 25.12 1.65 -4.15
C THR A 27 26.38 2.17 -3.46
N GLN A 28 26.49 3.48 -3.25
CA GLN A 28 27.65 4.07 -2.57
C GLN A 28 27.44 4.18 -1.05
N VAL A 29 26.19 4.24 -0.60
CA VAL A 29 25.88 4.30 0.83
C VAL A 29 25.73 2.88 1.39
N LYS A 30 26.86 2.26 1.76
CA LYS A 30 26.82 1.05 2.58
C LYS A 30 26.09 1.34 3.89
N SER A 31 24.98 0.64 4.14
CA SER A 31 24.29 0.70 5.43
C SER A 31 25.27 0.44 6.57
N LYS A 32 25.33 1.35 7.55
CA LYS A 32 26.10 1.12 8.79
C LYS A 32 25.45 0.08 9.71
N TYR A 33 24.19 -0.27 9.45
CA TYR A 33 23.43 -1.26 10.20
C TYR A 33 23.29 -2.57 9.43
N PHE A 34 23.80 -3.65 10.03
CA PHE A 34 23.79 -5.01 9.48
C PHE A 34 22.85 -5.97 10.19
N GLY A 35 22.20 -5.52 11.28
CA GLY A 35 21.22 -6.31 12.02
C GLY A 35 19.91 -6.56 11.24
N PRO A 36 18.94 -7.25 11.86
CA PRO A 36 17.64 -7.51 11.25
C PRO A 36 16.93 -6.18 10.94
N LYS A 37 16.46 -6.02 9.71
CA LYS A 37 15.71 -4.84 9.27
C LYS A 37 14.21 -5.13 9.25
N PHE A 38 13.42 -4.10 9.54
CA PHE A 38 11.98 -4.07 9.32
C PHE A 38 11.68 -3.03 8.26
N ASP A 39 10.90 -3.40 7.26
CA ASP A 39 10.55 -2.50 6.17
C ASP A 39 9.11 -1.99 6.38
N ALA A 40 9.00 -0.69 6.61
CA ALA A 40 7.79 -0.09 7.13
C ALA A 40 6.68 0.08 6.09
N HIS A 41 6.95 -0.12 4.79
CA HIS A 41 5.95 0.13 3.76
C HIS A 41 6.29 -0.57 2.44
N VAL A 42 5.51 -1.59 2.07
CA VAL A 42 5.52 -2.17 0.72
C VAL A 42 4.10 -2.44 0.21
N HIS A 43 3.92 -2.42 -1.11
CA HIS A 43 2.66 -2.77 -1.75
C HIS A 43 2.68 -4.22 -2.23
N LEU A 44 1.66 -4.99 -1.84
CA LEU A 44 1.47 -6.38 -2.24
C LEU A 44 0.41 -6.42 -3.35
N GLY A 45 0.85 -6.20 -4.59
CA GLY A 45 -0.03 -6.07 -5.77
C GLY A 45 -0.34 -7.40 -6.48
N SER A 46 0.62 -8.31 -6.57
CA SER A 46 0.47 -9.64 -7.19
C SER A 46 1.42 -10.64 -6.56
N VAL A 47 1.09 -11.94 -6.64
CA VAL A 47 1.95 -13.02 -6.11
C VAL A 47 3.34 -13.02 -6.77
N ASP A 48 3.40 -12.83 -8.09
CA ASP A 48 4.68 -12.79 -8.82
C ASP A 48 5.56 -11.61 -8.37
N GLY A 49 4.96 -10.43 -8.15
CA GLY A 49 5.67 -9.27 -7.62
C GLY A 49 6.21 -9.51 -6.20
N ILE A 50 5.48 -10.29 -5.40
CA ILE A 50 5.89 -10.63 -4.04
C ILE A 50 7.09 -11.58 -4.04
N HIS A 51 7.19 -12.53 -4.98
CA HIS A 51 8.39 -13.39 -5.08
C HIS A 51 9.67 -12.57 -5.29
N ASN A 52 9.63 -11.55 -6.16
CA ASN A 52 10.75 -10.62 -6.33
C ASN A 52 11.05 -9.83 -5.06
N LEU A 53 10.02 -9.37 -4.35
CA LEU A 53 10.19 -8.69 -3.07
C LEU A 53 10.86 -9.60 -2.02
N ILE A 54 10.49 -10.88 -1.94
CA ILE A 54 11.13 -11.84 -1.03
C ILE A 54 12.63 -11.96 -1.32
N LYS A 55 13.03 -12.05 -2.60
CA LYS A 55 14.45 -12.08 -2.99
C LYS A 55 15.22 -10.86 -2.45
N PHE A 56 14.71 -9.64 -2.69
CA PHE A 56 15.37 -8.43 -2.20
C PHE A 56 15.41 -8.36 -0.68
N ARG A 57 14.37 -8.83 0.00
CA ARG A 57 14.37 -8.87 1.46
C ARG A 57 15.48 -9.76 2.02
N GLU A 58 15.75 -10.89 1.39
CA GLU A 58 16.86 -11.76 1.77
C GLU A 58 18.21 -11.06 1.55
N GLU A 59 18.40 -10.43 0.39
CA GLU A 59 19.59 -9.66 0.03
C GLU A 59 19.88 -8.52 1.03
N PHE A 60 18.85 -7.78 1.45
CA PHE A 60 18.98 -6.64 2.35
C PHE A 60 18.82 -6.99 3.85
N ASN A 61 18.68 -8.27 4.21
CA ASN A 61 18.42 -8.75 5.58
C ASN A 61 17.15 -8.16 6.23
N ILE A 62 16.08 -8.00 5.44
CA ILE A 62 14.76 -7.56 5.89
C ILE A 62 13.95 -8.78 6.39
N LYS A 63 13.64 -8.80 7.68
CA LYS A 63 12.98 -9.94 8.34
C LYS A 63 11.47 -9.92 8.18
N ARG A 64 10.85 -8.75 8.31
CA ARG A 64 9.40 -8.52 8.14
C ARG A 64 9.17 -7.15 7.48
N SER A 65 8.04 -7.00 6.81
CA SER A 65 7.58 -5.71 6.27
C SER A 65 6.12 -5.47 6.62
N ILE A 66 5.68 -4.22 6.64
CA ILE A 66 4.25 -3.90 6.54
C ILE A 66 3.83 -4.07 5.07
N GLY A 67 3.02 -5.10 4.82
CA GLY A 67 2.55 -5.46 3.50
C GLY A 67 1.16 -4.91 3.22
N ILE A 68 1.07 -3.87 2.38
CA ILE A 68 -0.20 -3.24 2.03
C ILE A 68 -0.88 -4.05 0.93
N VAL A 69 -1.91 -4.79 1.32
CA VAL A 69 -2.65 -5.71 0.46
C VAL A 69 -3.59 -4.95 -0.46
N TRP A 70 -3.49 -5.23 -1.76
CA TRP A 70 -4.49 -4.82 -2.74
C TRP A 70 -5.56 -5.92 -2.82
N GLY A 71 -6.83 -5.56 -2.57
CA GLY A 71 -7.93 -6.52 -2.57
C GLY A 71 -8.04 -7.36 -1.28
N ASN A 72 -8.59 -8.58 -1.38
CA ASN A 72 -9.00 -9.41 -0.22
C ASN A 72 -8.11 -10.65 0.02
N GLY A 73 -6.87 -10.62 -0.46
CA GLY A 73 -5.95 -11.78 -0.45
C GLY A 73 -5.31 -12.14 0.89
N TYR A 74 -5.87 -11.75 2.05
CA TYR A 74 -5.17 -11.90 3.35
C TYR A 74 -4.69 -13.34 3.60
N ASN A 75 -5.63 -14.28 3.53
CA ASN A 75 -5.37 -15.70 3.82
C ASN A 75 -4.43 -16.33 2.81
N GLU A 76 -4.58 -15.98 1.52
CA GLU A 76 -3.71 -16.48 0.46
C GLU A 76 -2.26 -16.03 0.68
N LEU A 77 -2.07 -14.76 1.01
CA LEU A 77 -0.75 -14.18 1.24
C LEU A 77 -0.07 -14.78 2.46
N GLU A 78 -0.79 -14.94 3.57
CA GLU A 78 -0.22 -15.56 4.78
C GLU A 78 0.11 -17.04 4.54
N THR A 79 -0.72 -17.75 3.76
CA THR A 79 -0.47 -19.17 3.43
C THR A 79 0.78 -19.32 2.56
N LYS A 80 0.95 -18.47 1.53
CA LYS A 80 2.09 -18.54 0.60
C LYS A 80 3.38 -17.98 1.18
N PHE A 81 3.29 -16.93 1.99
CA PHE A 81 4.43 -16.21 2.54
C PHE A 81 4.30 -16.07 4.07
N PRO A 82 4.24 -17.21 4.79
CA PRO A 82 3.94 -17.20 6.22
C PRO A 82 4.97 -16.37 6.96
N ASN A 83 4.48 -15.54 7.87
CA ASN A 83 5.30 -14.76 8.79
C ASN A 83 6.24 -13.74 8.08
N LYS A 84 6.00 -13.39 6.81
CA LYS A 84 6.82 -12.41 6.08
C LYS A 84 6.28 -10.99 6.19
N PHE A 85 4.97 -10.83 6.36
CA PHE A 85 4.31 -9.53 6.34
C PHE A 85 3.45 -9.32 7.58
N VAL A 86 3.49 -8.10 8.11
CA VAL A 86 2.39 -7.56 8.91
C VAL A 86 1.41 -6.98 7.90
N GLN A 87 0.30 -7.65 7.66
CA GLN A 87 -0.59 -7.26 6.58
C GLN A 87 -1.36 -5.98 6.94
N ALA A 88 -1.42 -5.05 6.00
CA ALA A 88 -2.14 -3.80 6.11
C ALA A 88 -3.20 -3.70 5.02
N LYS A 89 -4.36 -3.14 5.35
CA LYS A 89 -5.43 -2.91 4.38
C LYS A 89 -5.63 -1.42 4.14
N TYR A 90 -5.87 -1.05 2.90
CA TYR A 90 -6.27 0.31 2.55
C TYR A 90 -7.64 0.64 3.12
N PHE A 91 -7.72 1.69 3.94
CA PHE A 91 -8.97 2.34 4.30
C PHE A 91 -9.36 3.31 3.19
N ARG A 92 -10.26 2.84 2.32
CA ARG A 92 -10.77 3.57 1.15
C ARG A 92 -12.29 3.62 1.22
N SER A 93 -12.83 4.38 2.17
CA SER A 93 -14.28 4.62 2.22
C SER A 93 -14.66 5.75 1.27
N ARG A 94 -15.50 5.44 0.26
CA ARG A 94 -16.10 6.47 -0.60
C ARG A 94 -16.96 7.46 0.19
N GLU A 95 -17.56 7.00 1.29
CA GLU A 95 -18.44 7.78 2.16
C GLU A 95 -17.72 8.90 2.89
N LEU A 96 -16.42 8.75 3.13
CA LEU A 96 -15.56 9.77 3.75
C LEU A 96 -15.38 11.00 2.83
N PHE A 97 -15.43 10.81 1.51
CA PHE A 97 -15.09 11.84 0.53
C PHE A 97 -16.31 12.57 -0.06
N LYS A 98 -17.53 12.29 0.41
CA LYS A 98 -18.75 12.98 -0.03
C LYS A 98 -18.86 14.35 0.62
N GLU A 99 -19.61 15.27 -0.01
CA GLU A 99 -19.93 16.59 0.57
C GLU A 99 -20.63 16.47 1.94
N LYS A 100 -21.48 15.45 2.09
CA LYS A 100 -22.05 15.03 3.38
C LYS A 100 -21.53 13.64 3.74
N PRO A 101 -20.41 13.55 4.47
CA PRO A 101 -19.82 12.26 4.83
C PRO A 101 -20.77 11.43 5.70
N ASN A 102 -20.83 10.12 5.45
CA ASN A 102 -21.60 9.21 6.28
C ASN A 102 -20.68 8.55 7.31
N LEU A 103 -20.77 9.01 8.56
CA LEU A 103 -19.91 8.50 9.64
C LEU A 103 -20.14 7.01 9.87
N LYS A 104 -21.40 6.56 9.98
CA LYS A 104 -21.72 5.16 10.27
C LYS A 104 -21.09 4.24 9.23
N LEU A 105 -21.32 4.47 7.94
CA LEU A 105 -20.76 3.63 6.88
C LEU A 105 -19.23 3.70 6.81
N THR A 106 -18.66 4.84 7.19
CA THR A 106 -17.20 4.99 7.29
C THR A 106 -16.63 4.13 8.42
N LEU A 107 -17.25 4.14 9.60
CA LEU A 107 -16.86 3.30 10.73
C LEU A 107 -17.11 1.80 10.46
N ASP A 108 -18.24 1.46 9.82
CA ASP A 108 -18.56 0.09 9.42
C ASP A 108 -17.45 -0.50 8.51
N SER A 109 -16.84 0.32 7.63
CA SER A 109 -15.73 -0.14 6.79
C SER A 109 -14.41 -0.35 7.55
N LEU A 110 -14.19 0.31 8.69
CA LEU A 110 -13.05 0.03 9.57
C LEU A 110 -13.27 -1.27 10.34
N GLU A 111 -14.49 -1.48 10.83
CA GLU A 111 -14.89 -2.73 11.45
C GLU A 111 -14.70 -3.90 10.48
N GLU A 112 -15.11 -3.75 9.22
CA GLU A 112 -14.89 -4.78 8.20
C GLU A 112 -13.40 -5.14 8.04
N ILE A 113 -12.51 -4.14 7.99
CA ILE A 113 -11.05 -4.36 7.92
C ILE A 113 -10.56 -5.13 9.15
N TYR A 114 -11.03 -4.77 10.34
CA TYR A 114 -10.69 -5.45 11.59
C TYR A 114 -11.18 -6.91 11.59
N GLN A 115 -12.44 -7.15 11.21
CA GLN A 115 -13.03 -8.49 11.15
C GLN A 115 -12.38 -9.38 10.07
N GLN A 116 -11.78 -8.78 9.03
CA GLN A 116 -10.94 -9.50 8.06
C GLN A 116 -9.57 -9.92 8.65
N GLY A 117 -9.24 -9.51 9.88
CA GLY A 117 -8.03 -9.89 10.60
C GLY A 117 -6.82 -8.99 10.33
N TYR A 118 -6.99 -7.83 9.68
CA TYR A 118 -5.88 -6.92 9.44
C TYR A 118 -5.52 -6.13 10.70
N PRO A 119 -4.28 -6.20 11.20
CA PRO A 119 -3.84 -5.42 12.36
C PRO A 119 -3.50 -3.95 12.01
N VAL A 120 -3.30 -3.65 10.72
CA VAL A 120 -2.86 -2.33 10.25
C VAL A 120 -3.84 -1.80 9.21
N VAL A 121 -4.22 -0.53 9.38
CA VAL A 121 -5.05 0.21 8.43
C VAL A 121 -4.23 1.32 7.78
N LYS A 122 -4.24 1.40 6.44
CA LYS A 122 -3.52 2.41 5.66
C LYS A 122 -4.48 3.47 5.16
N PHE A 123 -4.25 4.73 5.54
CA PHE A 123 -4.96 5.88 4.99
C PHE A 123 -4.02 6.71 4.11
N TRP A 124 -4.46 7.03 2.89
CA TRP A 124 -3.75 7.96 2.01
C TRP A 124 -4.37 9.34 2.12
N PHE A 125 -3.58 10.30 2.58
CA PHE A 125 -3.99 11.68 2.80
C PHE A 125 -3.03 12.62 2.06
N GLY A 126 -3.54 13.51 1.21
CA GLY A 126 -2.70 14.40 0.42
C GLY A 126 -3.42 14.94 -0.82
N PRO A 127 -2.92 15.98 -1.51
CA PRO A 127 -3.62 16.57 -2.65
C PRO A 127 -4.00 15.55 -3.73
N ARG A 128 -3.13 14.58 -4.01
CA ARG A 128 -3.37 13.51 -5.00
C ARG A 128 -4.53 12.58 -4.64
N VAL A 129 -4.95 12.49 -3.37
CA VAL A 129 -6.15 11.73 -3.01
C VAL A 129 -7.39 12.35 -3.64
N ARG A 130 -7.42 13.68 -3.83
CA ARG A 130 -8.54 14.38 -4.47
C ARG A 130 -8.68 13.96 -5.91
N ASP A 131 -7.57 13.90 -6.65
CA ASP A 131 -7.55 13.48 -8.05
C ASP A 131 -8.00 12.03 -8.17
N PHE A 132 -7.47 11.14 -7.32
CA PHE A 132 -7.91 9.75 -7.24
C PHE A 132 -9.42 9.63 -6.99
N VAL A 133 -9.97 10.37 -6.02
CA VAL A 133 -11.41 10.34 -5.71
C VAL A 133 -12.25 10.83 -6.88
N LYS A 134 -11.82 11.90 -7.56
CA LYS A 134 -12.50 12.40 -8.76
C LYS A 134 -12.52 11.37 -9.87
N GLU A 135 -11.38 10.75 -10.14
CA GLU A 135 -11.22 9.79 -11.23
C GLU A 135 -11.92 8.46 -10.94
N GLN A 136 -11.76 7.91 -9.73
CA GLN A 136 -12.21 6.57 -9.39
C GLN A 136 -13.62 6.54 -8.82
N PHE A 137 -13.97 7.52 -7.97
CA PHE A 137 -15.29 7.56 -7.33
C PHE A 137 -16.27 8.50 -8.04
N LYS A 138 -15.80 9.28 -9.02
CA LYS A 138 -16.61 10.25 -9.77
C LYS A 138 -17.32 11.24 -8.82
N ILE A 139 -16.62 11.69 -7.78
CA ILE A 139 -17.08 12.66 -6.79
C ILE A 139 -16.09 13.82 -6.75
N ASP A 140 -16.56 15.06 -6.61
CA ASP A 140 -15.69 16.19 -6.26
C ASP A 140 -15.60 16.30 -4.74
N PRO A 141 -14.48 15.89 -4.11
CA PRO A 141 -14.40 15.87 -2.66
C PRO A 141 -14.28 17.29 -2.10
N PRO A 142 -14.93 17.59 -0.95
CA PRO A 142 -14.70 18.83 -0.23
C PRO A 142 -13.23 18.90 0.24
N ILE A 143 -12.79 20.07 0.72
CA ILE A 143 -11.51 20.16 1.42
C ILE A 143 -11.62 19.35 2.71
N ILE A 144 -10.69 18.43 2.93
CA ILE A 144 -10.66 17.57 4.11
C ILE A 144 -9.49 17.98 4.98
N ARG A 145 -9.71 18.14 6.29
CA ARG A 145 -8.64 18.35 7.27
C ARG A 145 -8.68 17.22 8.28
N LEU A 146 -7.51 16.65 8.61
CA LEU A 146 -7.43 15.63 9.66
C LEU A 146 -7.83 16.16 11.05
N SER A 147 -7.87 17.48 11.23
CA SER A 147 -8.37 18.14 12.43
C SER A 147 -9.91 18.22 12.51
N ASP A 148 -10.65 17.85 11.46
CA ASP A 148 -12.10 17.94 11.46
C ASP A 148 -12.73 16.97 12.48
N PRO A 149 -13.82 17.34 13.18
CA PRO A 149 -14.45 16.46 14.18
C PRO A 149 -14.82 15.07 13.66
N PHE A 150 -15.08 14.94 12.37
CA PHE A 150 -15.33 13.68 11.70
C PHE A 150 -14.17 12.68 11.86
N PHE A 151 -12.93 13.14 11.74
CA PHE A 151 -11.74 12.30 11.89
C PHE A 151 -11.49 11.90 13.34
N LYS A 152 -11.94 12.70 14.32
CA LYS A 152 -11.87 12.32 15.73
C LYS A 152 -12.60 11.01 16.00
N SER A 153 -13.79 10.83 15.43
CA SER A 153 -14.54 9.57 15.54
C SER A 153 -13.85 8.40 14.83
N ILE A 154 -13.23 8.65 13.68
CA ILE A 154 -12.44 7.64 12.95
C ILE A 154 -11.25 7.18 13.78
N PHE A 155 -10.48 8.11 14.34
CA PHE A 155 -9.30 7.80 15.15
C PHE A 155 -9.69 7.10 16.46
N ALA A 156 -10.77 7.52 17.11
CA ALA A 156 -11.29 6.85 18.30
C ALA A 156 -11.69 5.40 17.98
N LYS A 157 -12.33 5.14 16.84
CA LYS A 157 -12.70 3.77 16.44
C LYS A 157 -11.47 2.91 16.10
N ILE A 158 -10.45 3.48 15.46
CA ILE A 158 -9.18 2.80 15.21
C ILE A 158 -8.51 2.38 16.52
N GLU A 159 -8.49 3.28 17.50
CA GLU A 159 -7.95 3.01 18.84
C GLU A 159 -8.78 1.96 19.60
N GLU A 160 -10.11 2.06 19.57
CA GLU A 160 -11.04 1.09 20.15
C GLU A 160 -10.81 -0.33 19.60
N LEU A 161 -10.59 -0.45 18.29
CA LEU A 161 -10.31 -1.72 17.62
C LEU A 161 -8.86 -2.21 17.80
N GLY A 162 -7.99 -1.41 18.42
CA GLY A 162 -6.57 -1.72 18.57
C GLY A 162 -5.81 -1.77 17.24
N LEU A 163 -6.32 -1.10 16.20
CA LEU A 163 -5.69 -1.06 14.88
C LEU A 163 -4.52 -0.07 14.86
N ILE A 164 -3.43 -0.45 14.18
CA ILE A 164 -2.33 0.47 13.90
C ILE A 164 -2.69 1.30 12.66
N LEU A 165 -2.63 2.62 12.77
CA LEU A 165 -2.84 3.53 11.65
C LEU A 165 -1.54 3.88 10.94
N LEU A 166 -1.45 3.53 9.66
CA LEU A 166 -0.40 3.96 8.75
C LEU A 166 -0.94 5.10 7.87
N ILE A 167 -0.47 6.33 8.07
CA ILE A 167 -0.87 7.48 7.23
C ILE A 167 0.22 7.74 6.18
N HIS A 168 -0.15 7.75 4.90
CA HIS A 168 0.68 8.35 3.86
C HIS A 168 0.27 9.81 3.71
N VAL A 169 1.16 10.74 4.06
CA VAL A 169 1.01 12.16 3.74
C VAL A 169 1.84 12.47 2.51
N SER A 170 1.18 12.88 1.42
CA SER A 170 1.81 13.22 0.12
C SER A 170 1.45 14.61 -0.33
#